data_AF-A0A2I0HQ53-F1
#
_entry.id   AF-A0A2I0HQ53-F1
#
_cell.length_a   1.000
_cell.length_b   1.000
_cell.length_c   1.000
_cell.angle_alpha   90.00
_cell.angle_beta   90.00
_cell.angle_gamma   90.00
#
_symmetry.space_group_name_H-M   'P 1'
#
loop_
_entity.id
_entity.type
_entity.pdbx_description
1 polymer ?
#
loop_
_entity_poly.entity_id
_entity_poly.type
_entity_poly.pdbx_seq_one_letter_code
_entity_poly.pdbx_strand_id
1 'polypeptide(L)'
;MYYTLVIIDLCKALPGAFPAVVAGAVRALFDRIADLDMECRTRLILWFSHHLSNFQFIWPWEEWAFVLDLPKWAPQRVFVQEVLEREIRLSYWEKIKQSVENAPGLEELLPPKGSPNFKYSTDGESEKTEEHSLSAELCKMVKARQTSREIISWVENTVYPTHNLEITLRVVLQTLLDIGSKSFTHLITILERYGQVIAKICPDEDRQVFLIEEICSYWKNHAQMTAIAIDRMMGYRLISNLAIVRWVFSPVNLDQFHTTDRPWEILRNAISKTYNRITDLRKEISSLNTSLVSAEEAAAKAKAELEASESKLMLVDGEPALGENPVRMKRLKSYAEKTKEKEESIRESLEVKGALLARALAENEALFLTLYKKFSSVLMDRLPDPSKAGKLRDLKSIHATEEMAVETEESSTMEMDDESGKAKKSQTNGGNASTSYNVGEKEQWCLSTLGYVKAFSREYASEIWPLVEKIDAEVLTDNAHPLFRLAVYSGLGHPLNGY
;
A
#
# COMPACT_ATOMS: atom_id res chain seq x y z
N MET A 1 13.32 0.36 -9.77
CA MET A 1 14.24 -0.74 -10.16
C MET A 1 15.15 -0.38 -11.33
N TYR A 2 14.63 -0.13 -12.55
CA TYR A 2 15.47 0.21 -13.71
C TYR A 2 16.48 1.35 -13.43
N TYR A 3 16.00 2.49 -12.93
CA TYR A 3 16.88 3.63 -12.60
C TYR A 3 17.92 3.32 -11.52
N THR A 4 17.59 2.47 -10.54
CA THR A 4 18.55 2.04 -9.52
C THR A 4 19.72 1.30 -10.17
N LEU A 5 19.43 0.36 -11.07
CA LEU A 5 20.46 -0.41 -11.80
C LEU A 5 21.32 0.51 -12.67
N VAL A 6 20.71 1.40 -13.45
CA VAL A 6 21.44 2.37 -14.28
C VAL A 6 22.39 3.22 -13.44
N ILE A 7 21.95 3.75 -12.30
CA ILE A 7 22.80 4.55 -11.42
C ILE A 7 23.92 3.71 -10.80
N ILE A 8 23.63 2.47 -10.38
CA ILE A 8 24.65 1.55 -9.86
C ILE A 8 25.72 1.27 -10.92
N ASP A 9 25.31 0.99 -12.16
CA ASP A 9 26.23 0.69 -13.26
C ASP A 9 27.08 1.91 -13.62
N LEU A 10 26.52 3.11 -13.56
CA LEU A 10 27.28 4.36 -13.73
C LEU A 10 28.29 4.60 -12.59
N CYS A 11 27.92 4.30 -11.33
CA CYS A 11 28.86 4.36 -10.21
C CYS A 11 30.04 3.39 -10.40
N LYS A 12 29.78 2.19 -10.92
CA LYS A 12 30.82 1.18 -11.22
C LYS A 12 31.67 1.56 -12.42
N ALA A 13 31.08 2.16 -13.44
CA ALA A 13 31.77 2.59 -14.66
C ALA A 13 32.67 3.82 -14.43
N LEU A 14 32.27 4.72 -13.52
CA LEU A 14 32.94 6.00 -13.26
C LEU A 14 33.21 6.22 -11.76
N PRO A 15 34.00 5.34 -11.09
CA PRO A 15 34.12 5.31 -9.63
C PRO A 15 34.76 6.58 -9.03
N GLY A 16 35.60 7.29 -9.80
CA GLY A 16 36.28 8.51 -9.34
C GLY A 16 35.46 9.80 -9.44
N ALA A 17 34.27 9.78 -10.05
CA ALA A 17 33.49 10.99 -10.30
C ALA A 17 31.99 10.81 -10.01
N PHE A 18 31.36 9.77 -10.56
CA PHE A 18 29.91 9.63 -10.51
C PHE A 18 29.35 9.41 -9.10
N PRO A 19 29.98 8.61 -8.20
CA PRO A 19 29.51 8.47 -6.82
C PRO A 19 29.42 9.81 -6.07
N ALA A 20 30.37 10.73 -6.28
CA ALA A 20 30.35 12.05 -5.65
C ALA A 20 29.16 12.90 -6.13
N VAL A 21 28.83 12.82 -7.43
CA VAL A 21 27.66 13.48 -8.01
C VAL A 21 26.36 12.93 -7.42
N VAL A 22 26.24 11.59 -7.32
CA VAL A 22 25.07 10.94 -6.73
C VAL A 22 24.92 11.36 -5.25
N ALA A 23 25.99 11.32 -4.47
CA ALA A 23 25.96 11.73 -3.08
C ALA A 23 25.58 13.21 -2.92
N GLY A 24 26.09 14.09 -3.78
CA GLY A 24 25.67 15.50 -3.83
C GLY A 24 24.19 15.68 -4.16
N ALA A 25 23.65 14.90 -5.10
CA ALA A 25 22.24 14.92 -5.45
C ALA A 25 21.35 14.43 -4.30
N VAL A 26 21.75 13.36 -3.59
CA VAL A 26 21.04 12.85 -2.41
C VAL A 26 20.96 13.91 -1.32
N ARG A 27 22.09 14.55 -0.98
CA ARG A 27 22.12 15.65 0.01
C ARG A 27 21.18 16.79 -0.39
N ALA A 28 21.25 17.23 -1.65
CA ALA A 28 20.39 18.30 -2.14
C ALA A 28 18.89 17.93 -2.17
N LEU A 29 18.53 16.65 -2.30
CA LEU A 29 17.15 16.19 -2.18
C LEU A 29 16.72 16.07 -0.72
N PHE A 30 17.60 15.59 0.15
CA PHE A 30 17.38 15.50 1.59
C PHE A 30 17.15 16.87 2.23
N ASP A 31 17.96 17.88 1.87
CA ASP A 31 17.82 19.25 2.37
C ASP A 31 16.48 19.88 2.00
N ARG A 32 15.90 19.49 0.85
CA ARG A 32 14.63 20.01 0.32
C ARG A 32 13.48 19.03 0.49
N ILE A 33 13.64 18.00 1.32
CA ILE A 33 12.66 16.92 1.39
C ILE A 33 11.28 17.38 1.85
N ALA A 34 11.21 18.44 2.68
CA ALA A 34 9.96 19.06 3.10
C ALA A 34 9.17 19.72 1.95
N ASP A 35 9.80 20.00 0.81
CA ASP A 35 9.18 20.57 -0.39
C ASP A 35 8.92 19.54 -1.49
N LEU A 36 9.54 18.35 -1.40
CA LEU A 36 9.28 17.28 -2.36
C LEU A 36 7.82 16.81 -2.28
N ASP A 37 7.25 16.49 -3.44
CA ASP A 37 5.96 15.79 -3.54
C ASP A 37 6.04 14.45 -2.79
N MET A 38 4.95 14.04 -2.14
CA MET A 38 4.95 12.84 -1.28
C MET A 38 5.38 11.60 -2.05
N GLU A 39 4.95 11.46 -3.31
CA GLU A 39 5.35 10.35 -4.16
C GLU A 39 6.87 10.33 -4.41
N CYS A 40 7.47 11.52 -4.62
CA CYS A 40 8.92 11.64 -4.79
C CYS A 40 9.68 11.27 -3.51
N ARG A 41 9.15 11.62 -2.32
CA ARG A 41 9.75 11.21 -1.04
C ARG A 41 9.76 9.70 -0.89
N THR A 42 8.61 9.05 -1.11
CA THR A 42 8.51 7.58 -1.05
C THR A 42 9.45 6.91 -2.05
N ARG A 43 9.51 7.41 -3.29
CA ARG A 43 10.43 6.89 -4.31
C ARG A 43 11.91 7.10 -3.93
N LEU A 44 12.25 8.22 -3.30
CA LEU A 44 13.60 8.50 -2.81
C LEU A 44 14.00 7.53 -1.71
N ILE A 45 13.13 7.28 -0.72
CA ILE A 45 13.35 6.29 0.35
C ILE A 45 13.64 4.92 -0.26
N LEU A 46 12.75 4.43 -1.13
CA LEU A 46 12.87 3.11 -1.76
C LEU A 46 14.11 2.98 -2.63
N TRP A 47 14.43 4.01 -3.41
CA TRP A 47 15.62 4.00 -4.26
C TRP A 47 16.89 4.07 -3.42
N PHE A 48 16.94 4.92 -2.40
CA PHE A 48 18.14 5.16 -1.62
C PHE A 48 18.50 3.96 -0.75
N SER A 49 17.52 3.36 -0.05
CA SER A 49 17.76 2.13 0.73
C SER A 49 18.24 0.97 -0.16
N HIS A 50 17.67 0.82 -1.36
CA HIS A 50 18.11 -0.18 -2.31
C HIS A 50 19.47 0.16 -2.94
N HIS A 51 19.78 1.43 -3.14
CA HIS A 51 21.10 1.86 -3.59
C HIS A 51 22.17 1.49 -2.55
N LEU A 52 21.96 1.87 -1.28
CA LEU A 52 22.88 1.56 -0.19
C LEU A 52 23.08 0.06 0.02
N SER A 53 22.04 -0.77 -0.15
CA SER A 53 22.19 -2.24 -0.08
C SER A 53 23.15 -2.81 -1.13
N ASN A 54 23.38 -2.11 -2.24
CA ASN A 54 24.35 -2.50 -3.27
C ASN A 54 25.78 -1.99 -2.98
N PHE A 55 25.95 -1.11 -2.00
CA PHE A 55 27.24 -0.53 -1.57
C PHE A 55 27.49 -0.78 -0.08
N GLN A 56 27.12 -1.97 0.41
CA GLN A 56 27.40 -2.45 1.78
C GLN A 56 26.78 -1.59 2.89
N PHE A 57 25.73 -0.84 2.59
CA PHE A 57 25.03 0.07 3.52
C PHE A 57 25.92 1.21 4.03
N ILE A 58 26.92 1.64 3.24
CA ILE A 58 27.86 2.70 3.63
C ILE A 58 27.29 4.06 3.27
N TRP A 59 27.11 4.91 4.29
CA TRP A 59 26.76 6.32 4.17
C TRP A 59 27.38 7.11 5.34
N PRO A 60 27.82 8.37 5.15
CA PRO A 60 28.30 9.23 6.23
C PRO A 60 27.14 9.71 7.12
N TRP A 61 26.57 8.80 7.91
CA TRP A 61 25.41 9.04 8.76
C TRP A 61 25.63 10.15 9.80
N GLU A 62 26.87 10.43 10.19
CA GLU A 62 27.23 11.53 11.08
C GLU A 62 26.81 12.90 10.52
N GLU A 63 26.75 13.05 9.18
CA GLU A 63 26.27 14.27 8.52
C GLU A 63 24.78 14.52 8.78
N TRP A 64 24.01 13.47 9.09
CA TRP A 64 22.57 13.52 9.30
C TRP A 64 22.17 13.29 10.76
N ALA A 65 23.13 13.17 11.69
CA ALA A 65 22.83 12.93 13.11
C ALA A 65 21.96 14.05 13.73
N PHE A 66 22.04 15.28 13.21
CA PHE A 66 21.23 16.43 13.64
C PHE A 66 19.72 16.21 13.52
N VAL A 67 19.25 15.23 12.72
CA VAL A 67 17.81 14.95 12.62
C VAL A 67 17.19 14.52 13.93
N LEU A 68 17.98 14.04 14.90
CA LEU A 68 17.50 13.68 16.23
C LEU A 68 17.04 14.90 17.03
N ASP A 69 17.62 16.07 16.75
CA ASP A 69 17.24 17.35 17.34
C ASP A 69 15.95 17.92 16.72
N LEU A 70 15.50 17.35 15.60
CA LEU A 70 14.25 17.74 14.95
C LEU A 70 13.04 17.02 15.59
N PRO A 71 11.84 17.63 15.55
CA PRO A 71 10.62 16.96 15.95
C PRO A 71 10.42 15.62 15.23
N LYS A 72 9.79 14.64 15.88
CA LYS A 72 9.52 13.29 15.31
C LYS A 72 8.80 13.32 13.95
N TRP A 73 8.07 14.39 13.67
CA TRP A 73 7.30 14.60 12.44
C TRP A 73 8.08 15.32 11.33
N ALA A 74 9.30 15.79 11.60
CA ALA A 74 10.09 16.51 10.61
C ALA A 74 10.43 15.57 9.43
N PRO A 75 10.18 15.98 8.17
CA PRO A 75 10.40 15.14 6.99
C PRO A 75 11.80 14.53 6.87
N GLN A 76 12.85 15.23 7.32
CA GLN A 76 14.22 14.71 7.33
C GLN A 76 14.40 13.55 8.32
N ARG A 77 13.86 13.70 9.54
CA ARG A 77 13.90 12.64 10.55
C ARG A 77 13.11 11.40 10.10
N VAL A 78 11.90 11.62 9.59
CA VAL A 78 11.05 10.53 9.05
C VAL A 78 11.75 9.83 7.88
N PHE A 79 12.43 10.58 6.99
CA PHE A 79 13.18 9.99 5.90
C PHE A 79 14.30 9.06 6.38
N VAL A 80 15.11 9.48 7.35
CA VAL A 80 16.17 8.63 7.91
C VAL A 80 15.58 7.38 8.56
N GLN A 81 14.53 7.54 9.38
CA GLN A 81 13.82 6.42 10.01
C GLN A 81 13.32 5.40 8.96
N GLU A 82 12.65 5.88 7.92
CA GLU A 82 12.09 5.02 6.86
C GLU A 82 13.19 4.35 6.03
N VAL A 83 14.29 5.04 5.73
CA VAL A 83 15.44 4.45 5.01
C VAL A 83 16.03 3.30 5.84
N LEU A 84 16.32 3.53 7.13
CA LEU A 84 16.87 2.51 8.01
C LEU A 84 15.91 1.31 8.16
N GLU A 85 14.61 1.56 8.25
CA GLU A 85 13.61 0.49 8.24
C GLU A 85 13.69 -0.34 6.96
N ARG A 86 13.77 0.29 5.78
CA ARG A 86 13.89 -0.43 4.49
C ARG A 86 15.21 -1.17 4.35
N GLU A 87 16.31 -0.63 4.86
CA GLU A 87 17.61 -1.31 4.86
C GLU A 87 17.57 -2.59 5.70
N ILE A 88 16.89 -2.58 6.84
CA ILE A 88 16.69 -3.80 7.65
C ILE A 88 15.89 -4.84 6.89
N ARG A 89 14.86 -4.45 6.13
CA ARG A 89 14.11 -5.38 5.27
C ARG A 89 14.95 -6.00 4.16
N LEU A 90 16.01 -5.30 3.73
CA LEU A 90 16.98 -5.75 2.73
C LEU A 90 18.19 -6.48 3.35
N SER A 91 18.25 -6.57 4.67
CA SER A 91 19.38 -7.09 5.44
C SER A 91 18.89 -7.70 6.76
N TYR A 92 19.65 -7.56 7.85
CA TYR A 92 19.25 -7.92 9.20
C TYR A 92 19.66 -6.81 10.16
N TRP A 93 18.94 -6.73 11.29
CA TRP A 93 19.04 -5.63 12.26
C TRP A 93 20.49 -5.30 12.68
N GLU A 94 21.29 -6.31 13.04
CA GLU A 94 22.69 -6.10 13.47
C GLU A 94 23.57 -5.48 12.38
N LYS A 95 23.34 -5.81 11.10
CA LYS A 95 24.12 -5.25 9.99
C LYS A 95 23.84 -3.76 9.80
N ILE A 96 22.60 -3.33 10.01
CA ILE A 96 22.20 -1.93 9.85
C ILE A 96 22.56 -1.13 11.11
N LYS A 97 22.50 -1.74 12.29
CA LYS A 97 23.10 -1.14 13.49
C LYS A 97 24.59 -0.86 13.27
N GLN A 98 25.32 -1.81 12.69
CA GLN A 98 26.74 -1.61 12.36
C GLN A 98 26.96 -0.46 11.36
N SER A 99 26.06 -0.26 10.38
CA SER A 99 26.26 0.80 9.38
C SER A 99 26.15 2.20 9.96
N VAL A 100 25.48 2.39 11.10
CA VAL A 100 25.31 3.69 11.78
C VAL A 100 26.25 3.87 12.98
N GLU A 101 27.28 3.03 13.17
CA GLU A 101 28.21 3.11 14.31
C GLU A 101 28.95 4.46 14.43
N ASN A 102 29.14 5.16 13.31
CA ASN A 102 29.69 6.52 13.25
C ASN A 102 28.73 7.61 13.76
N ALA A 103 27.45 7.29 13.96
CA ALA A 103 26.41 8.18 14.45
C ALA A 103 25.49 7.44 15.44
N PRO A 104 25.99 7.06 16.63
CA PRO A 104 25.31 6.11 17.52
C PRO A 104 23.92 6.54 17.98
N GLY A 105 23.63 7.85 18.03
CA GLY A 105 22.29 8.34 18.36
C GLY A 105 21.21 7.91 17.36
N LEU A 106 21.58 7.63 16.09
CA LEU A 106 20.64 7.15 15.08
C LEU A 106 20.14 5.73 15.35
N GLU A 107 20.74 4.99 16.29
CA GLU A 107 20.22 3.70 16.76
C GLU A 107 18.77 3.85 17.27
N GLU A 108 18.40 5.00 17.83
CA GLU A 108 17.04 5.30 18.28
C GLU A 108 15.99 5.33 17.15
N LEU A 109 16.42 5.55 15.92
CA LEU A 109 15.56 5.55 14.73
C LEU A 109 15.44 4.16 14.09
N LEU A 110 16.21 3.18 14.53
CA LEU A 110 16.04 1.81 14.06
C LEU A 110 14.70 1.26 14.55
N PRO A 111 13.97 0.47 13.73
CA PRO A 111 12.83 -0.27 14.21
C PRO A 111 13.24 -1.17 15.38
N PRO A 112 12.38 -1.31 16.41
CA PRO A 112 12.66 -2.17 17.54
C PRO A 112 13.01 -3.58 17.09
N LYS A 113 14.00 -4.22 17.73
CA LYS A 113 14.32 -5.62 17.47
C LYS A 113 13.10 -6.47 17.82
N GLY A 114 12.46 -7.05 16.80
CA GLY A 114 11.16 -7.68 16.95
C GLY A 114 11.20 -9.19 16.87
N SER A 115 10.90 -9.88 17.99
CA SER A 115 10.28 -11.20 17.94
C SER A 115 8.75 -11.05 17.84
N PRO A 116 8.02 -12.09 17.40
CA PRO A 116 6.57 -12.07 17.49
C PRO A 116 6.09 -11.85 18.93
N ASN A 117 5.01 -11.10 19.08
CA ASN A 117 4.38 -10.78 20.36
C ASN A 117 3.18 -11.70 20.59
N PHE A 118 3.46 -12.97 20.88
CA PHE A 118 2.43 -13.98 21.10
C PHE A 118 1.78 -13.84 22.49
N LYS A 119 0.47 -13.58 22.51
CA LYS A 119 -0.29 -13.31 23.75
C LYS A 119 -0.40 -14.51 24.71
N TYR A 120 -0.24 -15.73 24.21
CA TYR A 120 -0.45 -16.95 25.01
C TYR A 120 0.83 -17.75 25.23
N SER A 121 1.99 -17.08 25.17
CA SER A 121 3.26 -17.72 25.51
C SER A 121 3.27 -18.13 26.98
N THR A 122 3.71 -19.36 27.25
CA THR A 122 3.80 -19.91 28.62
C THR A 122 5.06 -19.47 29.36
N ASP A 123 5.93 -18.71 28.71
CA ASP A 123 7.27 -18.38 29.21
C ASP A 123 7.30 -17.12 30.11
N GLY A 124 6.14 -16.52 30.43
CA GLY A 124 6.01 -15.34 31.29
C GLY A 124 5.23 -15.60 32.60
N GLU A 125 5.33 -14.67 33.56
CA GLU A 125 4.59 -14.64 34.85
C GLU A 125 3.08 -14.36 34.69
N SER A 126 2.49 -14.67 33.53
CA SER A 126 1.06 -14.42 33.27
C SER A 126 0.21 -15.56 33.84
N GLU A 127 -0.90 -15.21 34.48
CA GLU A 127 -1.88 -16.20 34.94
C GLU A 127 -2.38 -17.04 33.75
N LYS A 128 -2.41 -18.37 33.91
CA LYS A 128 -2.97 -19.27 32.90
C LYS A 128 -4.48 -19.03 32.81
N THR A 129 -4.88 -18.21 31.85
CA THR A 129 -6.29 -17.97 31.53
C THR A 129 -6.87 -19.12 30.70
N GLU A 130 -8.20 -19.20 30.61
CA GLU A 130 -8.89 -20.13 29.71
C GLU A 130 -8.46 -19.96 28.25
N GLU A 131 -8.14 -18.72 27.82
CA GLU A 131 -7.61 -18.42 26.49
C GLU A 131 -6.28 -19.14 26.20
N HIS A 132 -5.41 -19.32 27.21
CA HIS A 132 -4.16 -20.09 27.05
C HIS A 132 -4.45 -21.57 26.79
N SER A 133 -5.42 -22.14 27.50
CA SER A 133 -5.85 -23.53 27.30
C SER A 133 -6.41 -23.74 25.89
N LEU A 134 -7.25 -22.81 25.42
CA LEU A 134 -7.81 -22.85 24.08
C LEU A 134 -6.74 -22.71 23.00
N SER A 135 -5.77 -21.81 23.19
CA SER A 135 -4.63 -21.66 22.27
C SER A 135 -3.79 -22.94 22.21
N ALA A 136 -3.49 -23.54 23.36
CA ALA A 136 -2.76 -24.81 23.44
C ALA A 136 -3.52 -25.96 22.77
N GLU A 137 -4.84 -26.03 22.96
CA GLU A 137 -5.71 -27.02 22.30
C GLU A 137 -5.68 -26.84 20.78
N LEU A 138 -5.89 -25.63 20.27
CA LEU A 138 -5.83 -25.35 18.84
C LEU A 138 -4.44 -25.69 18.25
N CYS A 139 -3.37 -25.39 18.97
CA CYS A 139 -2.01 -25.78 18.58
C CYS A 139 -1.87 -27.31 18.46
N LYS A 140 -2.45 -28.06 19.41
CA LYS A 140 -2.49 -29.53 19.36
C LYS A 140 -3.30 -30.04 18.17
N MET A 141 -4.46 -29.45 17.89
CA MET A 141 -5.31 -29.79 16.73
C MET A 141 -4.56 -29.59 15.40
N VAL A 142 -3.89 -28.45 15.24
CA VAL A 142 -3.10 -28.13 14.04
C VAL A 142 -1.90 -29.07 13.89
N LYS A 143 -1.18 -29.37 14.99
CA LYS A 143 -0.08 -30.35 15.00
C LYS A 143 -0.55 -31.76 14.66
N ALA A 144 -1.74 -32.13 15.12
CA ALA A 144 -2.42 -33.38 14.76
C ALA A 144 -2.96 -33.39 13.31
N ARG A 145 -2.78 -32.29 12.56
CA ARG A 145 -3.23 -32.13 11.16
C ARG A 145 -4.73 -32.35 10.99
N GLN A 146 -5.51 -31.98 12.00
CA GLN A 146 -6.96 -31.96 11.87
C GLN A 146 -7.39 -31.03 10.73
N THR A 147 -8.50 -31.36 10.11
CA THR A 147 -9.07 -30.62 8.99
C THR A 147 -9.68 -29.30 9.47
N SER A 148 -9.79 -28.34 8.56
CA SER A 148 -10.41 -27.04 8.85
C SER A 148 -11.86 -27.19 9.30
N ARG A 149 -12.57 -28.23 8.83
CA ARG A 149 -13.94 -28.55 9.26
C ARG A 149 -14.00 -29.00 10.73
N GLU A 150 -13.06 -29.82 11.17
CA GLU A 150 -12.98 -30.26 12.57
C GLU A 150 -12.66 -29.09 13.50
N ILE A 151 -11.74 -28.21 13.09
CA ILE A 151 -11.42 -26.99 13.86
C ILE A 151 -12.61 -26.04 13.88
N ILE A 152 -13.31 -25.82 12.76
CA ILE A 152 -14.53 -25.00 12.72
C ILE A 152 -15.58 -25.58 13.68
N SER A 153 -15.79 -26.89 13.67
CA SER A 153 -16.74 -27.56 14.58
C SER A 153 -16.36 -27.35 16.04
N TRP A 154 -15.07 -27.45 16.40
CA TRP A 154 -14.61 -27.15 17.75
C TRP A 154 -14.82 -25.69 18.14
N VAL A 155 -14.52 -24.74 17.24
CA VAL A 155 -14.78 -23.32 17.47
C VAL A 155 -16.26 -23.05 17.72
N GLU A 156 -17.15 -23.60 16.89
CA GLU A 156 -18.60 -23.38 16.97
C GLU A 156 -19.24 -24.05 18.20
N ASN A 157 -18.77 -25.24 18.60
CA ASN A 157 -19.42 -26.02 19.66
C ASN A 157 -18.78 -25.84 21.04
N THR A 158 -17.51 -25.41 21.11
CA THR A 158 -16.77 -25.32 22.38
C THR A 158 -16.38 -23.89 22.72
N VAL A 159 -15.78 -23.17 21.77
CA VAL A 159 -15.20 -21.84 22.03
C VAL A 159 -16.26 -20.76 22.03
N TYR A 160 -17.03 -20.65 20.95
CA TYR A 160 -18.01 -19.60 20.73
C TYR A 160 -19.19 -19.59 21.74
N PRO A 161 -19.69 -20.74 22.25
CA PRO A 161 -20.73 -20.73 23.26
C PRO A 161 -20.25 -20.22 24.62
N THR A 162 -18.96 -20.36 24.91
CA THR A 162 -18.34 -20.03 26.20
C THR A 162 -17.71 -18.64 26.19
N HIS A 163 -17.27 -18.17 25.03
CA HIS A 163 -16.59 -16.90 24.85
C HIS A 163 -17.24 -16.06 23.76
N ASN A 164 -17.16 -14.75 23.89
CA ASN A 164 -17.59 -13.87 22.81
C ASN A 164 -16.72 -14.07 21.55
N LEU A 165 -17.20 -13.51 20.46
CA LEU A 165 -16.53 -13.63 19.17
C LEU A 165 -15.12 -12.99 19.16
N GLU A 166 -14.92 -11.87 19.85
CA GLU A 166 -13.63 -11.17 19.85
C GLU A 166 -12.54 -12.03 20.48
N ILE A 167 -12.83 -12.66 21.62
CA ILE A 167 -11.93 -13.62 22.28
C ILE A 167 -11.69 -14.82 21.35
N THR A 168 -12.75 -15.36 20.76
CA THR A 168 -12.66 -16.48 19.81
C THR A 168 -11.73 -16.15 18.65
N LEU A 169 -11.91 -14.99 18.00
CA LEU A 169 -11.09 -14.51 16.89
C LEU A 169 -9.66 -14.30 17.33
N ARG A 170 -9.45 -13.63 18.47
CA ARG A 170 -8.12 -13.38 19.01
C ARG A 170 -7.35 -14.67 19.27
N VAL A 171 -7.96 -15.64 19.97
CA VAL A 171 -7.35 -16.95 20.24
C VAL A 171 -6.98 -17.66 18.96
N VAL A 172 -7.92 -17.79 18.02
CA VAL A 172 -7.68 -18.49 16.75
C VAL A 172 -6.58 -17.80 15.95
N LEU A 173 -6.66 -16.48 15.79
CA LEU A 173 -5.73 -15.71 14.98
C LEU A 173 -4.32 -15.74 15.59
N GLN A 174 -4.14 -15.31 16.83
CA GLN A 174 -2.84 -15.31 17.52
C GLN A 174 -2.17 -16.68 17.44
N THR A 175 -2.91 -17.76 17.67
CA THR A 175 -2.37 -19.12 17.63
C THR A 175 -1.96 -19.54 16.22
N LEU A 176 -2.78 -19.27 15.20
CA LEU A 176 -2.42 -19.61 13.81
C LEU A 176 -1.24 -18.78 13.31
N LEU A 177 -1.16 -17.49 13.67
CA LEU A 177 -0.01 -16.64 13.35
C LEU A 177 1.26 -17.14 14.03
N ASP A 178 1.17 -17.60 15.28
CA ASP A 178 2.28 -18.19 16.02
C ASP A 178 2.82 -19.46 15.38
N ILE A 179 1.94 -20.40 15.04
CA ILE A 179 2.31 -21.62 14.31
C ILE A 179 2.98 -21.29 12.96
N GLY A 180 2.52 -20.24 12.28
CA GLY A 180 3.04 -19.78 10.99
C GLY A 180 4.26 -18.85 11.08
N SER A 181 4.71 -18.46 12.27
CA SER A 181 5.61 -17.30 12.46
C SER A 181 7.06 -17.54 12.01
N LYS A 182 7.47 -18.79 11.83
CA LYS A 182 8.88 -19.17 11.54
C LYS A 182 9.41 -18.58 10.23
N SER A 183 8.58 -18.53 9.18
CA SER A 183 8.95 -17.90 7.91
C SER A 183 7.70 -17.58 7.09
N PHE A 184 7.85 -16.76 6.04
CA PHE A 184 6.74 -16.44 5.13
C PHE A 184 6.07 -17.68 4.54
N THR A 185 6.83 -18.72 4.20
CA THR A 185 6.27 -19.97 3.67
C THR A 185 5.43 -20.72 4.71
N HIS A 186 5.83 -20.69 5.99
CA HIS A 186 5.04 -21.31 7.06
C HIS A 186 3.71 -20.58 7.23
N LEU A 187 3.73 -19.24 7.26
CA LEU A 187 2.51 -18.43 7.30
C LEU A 187 1.58 -18.75 6.13
N ILE A 188 2.10 -18.76 4.90
CA ILE A 188 1.33 -19.12 3.69
C ILE A 188 0.70 -20.51 3.84
N THR A 189 1.48 -21.51 4.27
CA THR A 189 0.99 -22.88 4.45
C THR A 189 -0.16 -22.95 5.46
N ILE A 190 -0.07 -22.19 6.55
CA ILE A 190 -1.12 -22.11 7.56
C ILE A 190 -2.36 -21.41 7.01
N LEU A 191 -2.22 -20.32 6.27
CA LEU A 191 -3.35 -19.61 5.67
C LEU A 191 -4.07 -20.43 4.60
N GLU A 192 -3.34 -21.17 3.76
CA GLU A 192 -3.93 -22.05 2.74
C GLU A 192 -4.74 -23.18 3.35
N ARG A 193 -4.22 -23.77 4.43
CA ARG A 193 -4.89 -24.89 5.10
C ARG A 193 -6.04 -24.42 5.99
N TYR A 194 -5.81 -23.41 6.83
CA TYR A 194 -6.71 -23.05 7.92
C TYR A 194 -7.40 -21.69 7.74
N GLY A 195 -7.18 -20.99 6.62
CA GLY A 195 -7.81 -19.69 6.34
C GLY A 195 -9.34 -19.74 6.36
N GLN A 196 -9.96 -20.88 6.01
CA GLN A 196 -11.40 -21.05 6.13
C GLN A 196 -11.92 -20.97 7.57
N VAL A 197 -11.11 -21.34 8.56
CA VAL A 197 -11.46 -21.17 9.99
C VAL A 197 -11.58 -19.68 10.29
N ILE A 198 -10.62 -18.88 9.83
CA ILE A 198 -10.61 -17.42 9.97
C ILE A 198 -11.80 -16.79 9.24
N ALA A 199 -12.06 -17.20 7.99
CA ALA A 199 -13.18 -16.68 7.20
C ALA A 199 -14.54 -16.94 7.88
N LYS A 200 -14.68 -18.09 8.55
CA LYS A 200 -15.93 -18.47 9.24
C LYS A 200 -16.21 -17.60 10.46
N ILE A 201 -15.19 -17.20 11.21
CA ILE A 201 -15.32 -16.34 12.40
C ILE A 201 -15.25 -14.85 12.08
N CYS A 202 -14.87 -14.48 10.86
CA CYS A 202 -14.70 -13.11 10.38
C CYS A 202 -15.60 -12.77 9.16
N PRO A 203 -16.95 -12.83 9.31
CA PRO A 203 -17.90 -12.64 8.21
C PRO A 203 -18.06 -11.19 7.70
N ASP A 204 -17.70 -10.18 8.49
CA ASP A 204 -17.98 -8.77 8.18
C ASP A 204 -16.73 -7.86 8.30
N GLU A 205 -16.85 -6.64 7.80
CA GLU A 205 -15.75 -5.67 7.77
C GLU A 205 -15.28 -5.23 9.16
N ASP A 206 -16.16 -5.14 10.15
CA ASP A 206 -15.79 -4.72 11.51
C ASP A 206 -14.83 -5.73 12.14
N ARG A 207 -15.15 -7.01 11.97
CA ARG A 207 -14.28 -8.11 12.40
C ARG A 207 -12.98 -8.17 11.59
N GLN A 208 -13.03 -7.82 10.30
CA GLN A 208 -11.82 -7.76 9.47
C GLN A 208 -10.88 -6.63 9.93
N VAL A 209 -11.41 -5.48 10.37
CA VAL A 209 -10.61 -4.43 11.00
C VAL A 209 -9.97 -4.93 12.29
N PHE A 210 -10.74 -5.58 13.17
CA PHE A 210 -10.20 -6.19 14.40
C PHE A 210 -9.12 -7.24 14.11
N LEU A 211 -9.31 -8.06 13.07
CA LEU A 211 -8.33 -9.02 12.60
C LEU A 211 -7.02 -8.32 12.18
N ILE A 212 -7.10 -7.20 11.44
CA ILE A 212 -5.91 -6.41 11.06
C ILE A 212 -5.20 -5.86 12.31
N GLU A 213 -5.95 -5.38 13.30
CA GLU A 213 -5.40 -4.87 14.56
C GLU A 213 -4.67 -5.96 15.34
N GLU A 214 -5.23 -7.18 15.41
CA GLU A 214 -4.58 -8.31 16.06
C GLU A 214 -3.32 -8.77 15.32
N ILE A 215 -3.29 -8.74 13.98
CA ILE A 215 -2.05 -8.94 13.19
C ILE A 215 -1.00 -7.89 13.57
N CYS A 216 -1.41 -6.62 13.63
CA CYS A 216 -0.52 -5.52 13.99
C CYS A 216 0.01 -5.66 15.43
N SER A 217 -0.82 -6.12 16.37
CA SER A 217 -0.44 -6.40 17.75
C SER A 217 0.57 -7.55 17.84
N TYR A 218 0.38 -8.60 17.04
CA TYR A 218 1.25 -9.78 17.02
C TYR A 218 2.64 -9.46 16.41
N TRP A 219 2.69 -8.71 15.30
CA TRP A 219 3.94 -8.23 14.69
C TRP A 219 4.20 -6.74 14.95
N LYS A 220 3.97 -6.27 16.18
CA LYS A 220 4.11 -4.85 16.55
C LYS A 220 5.47 -4.26 16.16
N ASN A 221 6.54 -5.05 16.33
CA ASN A 221 7.93 -4.68 16.08
C ASN A 221 8.45 -5.18 14.72
N HIS A 222 7.59 -5.71 13.85
CA HIS A 222 8.00 -6.23 12.53
C HIS A 222 7.03 -5.75 11.43
N ALA A 223 7.22 -4.49 11.01
CA ALA A 223 6.37 -3.82 10.02
C ALA A 223 6.27 -4.60 8.69
N GLN A 224 7.40 -5.12 8.18
CA GLN A 224 7.42 -5.95 6.96
C GLN A 224 6.54 -7.20 7.08
N MET A 225 6.64 -7.94 8.18
CA MET A 225 5.83 -9.15 8.38
C MET A 225 4.34 -8.80 8.54
N THR A 226 4.03 -7.69 9.20
CA THR A 226 2.65 -7.16 9.25
C THR A 226 2.12 -6.91 7.84
N ALA A 227 2.84 -6.15 7.02
CA ALA A 227 2.41 -5.81 5.67
C ALA A 227 2.26 -7.05 4.78
N ILE A 228 3.17 -8.02 4.90
CA ILE A 228 3.10 -9.30 4.16
C ILE A 228 1.90 -10.13 4.63
N ALA A 229 1.66 -10.24 5.94
CA ALA A 229 0.54 -11.01 6.46
C ALA A 229 -0.81 -10.45 5.96
N ILE A 230 -0.98 -9.12 6.02
CA ILE A 230 -2.18 -8.45 5.50
C ILE A 230 -2.32 -8.66 3.98
N ASP A 231 -1.24 -8.50 3.21
CA ASP A 231 -1.28 -8.72 1.74
C ASP A 231 -1.69 -10.16 1.37
N ARG A 232 -1.17 -11.15 2.11
CA ARG A 232 -1.51 -12.56 1.90
C ARG A 232 -2.95 -12.85 2.28
N MET A 233 -3.41 -12.36 3.42
CA MET A 233 -4.80 -12.53 3.84
C MET A 233 -5.78 -11.83 2.91
N MET A 234 -5.43 -10.67 2.35
CA MET A 234 -6.16 -10.04 1.25
C MET A 234 -6.18 -10.94 0.00
N GLY A 235 -5.05 -11.55 -0.37
CA GLY A 235 -4.97 -12.51 -1.48
C GLY A 235 -5.86 -13.74 -1.32
N TYR A 236 -6.00 -14.25 -0.09
CA TYR A 236 -6.92 -15.35 0.26
C TYR A 236 -8.36 -14.90 0.53
N ARG A 237 -8.68 -13.61 0.32
CA ARG A 237 -10.00 -13.01 0.57
C ARG A 237 -10.48 -13.12 2.03
N LEU A 238 -9.55 -13.16 2.98
CA LEU A 238 -9.83 -13.10 4.42
C LEU A 238 -10.00 -11.66 4.90
N ILE A 239 -9.40 -10.70 4.19
CA ILE A 239 -9.47 -9.27 4.45
C ILE A 239 -9.91 -8.59 3.15
N SER A 240 -10.96 -7.77 3.21
CA SER A 240 -11.38 -6.94 2.09
C SER A 240 -10.58 -5.63 2.01
N ASN A 241 -10.49 -5.05 0.81
CA ASN A 241 -9.83 -3.77 0.62
C ASN A 241 -10.56 -2.63 1.35
N LEU A 242 -11.89 -2.74 1.49
CA LEU A 242 -12.70 -1.80 2.27
C LEU A 242 -12.34 -1.87 3.76
N ALA A 243 -12.18 -3.06 4.32
CA ALA A 243 -11.70 -3.21 5.70
C ALA A 243 -10.31 -2.60 5.91
N ILE A 244 -9.40 -2.73 4.92
CA ILE A 244 -8.08 -2.07 4.98
C ILE A 244 -8.23 -0.56 4.99
N VAL A 245 -9.06 0.03 4.12
CA VAL A 245 -9.34 1.48 4.15
C VAL A 245 -9.90 1.88 5.51
N ARG A 246 -10.90 1.16 6.04
CA ARG A 246 -11.48 1.45 7.36
C ARG A 246 -10.46 1.38 8.49
N TRP A 247 -9.56 0.40 8.46
CA TRP A 247 -8.47 0.27 9.42
C TRP A 247 -7.45 1.40 9.29
N VAL A 248 -7.01 1.77 8.08
CA VAL A 248 -6.04 2.86 7.87
C VAL A 248 -6.53 4.18 8.45
N PHE A 249 -7.82 4.48 8.32
CA PHE A 249 -8.43 5.70 8.88
C PHE A 249 -9.06 5.50 10.26
N SER A 250 -8.75 4.41 10.97
CA SER A 250 -9.19 4.22 12.34
C SER A 250 -8.35 5.06 13.31
N PRO A 251 -8.86 5.38 14.51
CA PRO A 251 -8.17 6.23 15.49
C PRO A 251 -6.75 5.75 15.84
N VAL A 252 -6.47 4.45 15.75
CA VAL A 252 -5.14 3.90 16.09
C VAL A 252 -4.05 4.35 15.13
N ASN A 253 -4.40 4.77 13.91
CA ASN A 253 -3.45 5.11 12.84
C ASN A 253 -3.38 6.60 12.53
N LEU A 254 -4.41 7.38 12.88
CA LEU A 254 -4.52 8.78 12.44
C LEU A 254 -3.28 9.59 12.81
N ASP A 255 -2.82 9.52 14.06
CA ASP A 255 -1.69 10.35 14.52
C ASP A 255 -0.32 9.87 13.98
N GLN A 256 -0.29 8.82 13.18
CA GLN A 256 0.92 8.24 12.60
C GLN A 256 1.15 8.63 11.13
N PHE A 257 0.18 9.29 10.50
CA PHE A 257 0.18 9.58 9.05
C PHE A 257 1.39 10.41 8.57
N HIS A 258 1.99 11.21 9.43
CA HIS A 258 3.17 12.02 9.13
C HIS A 258 4.47 11.51 9.75
N THR A 259 4.42 10.44 10.56
CA THR A 259 5.61 9.89 11.24
C THR A 259 6.05 8.53 10.70
N THR A 260 5.21 7.84 9.93
CA THR A 260 5.55 6.54 9.35
C THR A 260 4.78 6.26 8.05
N ASP A 261 5.43 5.53 7.15
CA ASP A 261 4.85 5.06 5.90
C ASP A 261 4.02 3.76 6.07
N ARG A 262 4.06 3.10 7.22
CA ARG A 262 3.42 1.78 7.44
C ARG A 262 1.93 1.70 7.03
N PRO A 263 1.01 2.58 7.51
CA PRO A 263 -0.39 2.52 7.09
C PRO A 263 -0.55 2.80 5.59
N TRP A 264 0.28 3.69 5.05
CA TRP A 264 0.26 4.05 3.64
C TRP A 264 0.79 2.96 2.72
N GLU A 265 1.80 2.19 3.14
CA GLU A 265 2.29 1.01 2.44
C GLU A 265 1.20 -0.05 2.31
N ILE A 266 0.49 -0.35 3.40
CA ILE A 266 -0.61 -1.31 3.41
C ILE A 266 -1.76 -0.83 2.51
N LEU A 267 -2.11 0.45 2.58
CA LEU A 267 -3.13 1.04 1.72
C LEU A 267 -2.75 0.97 0.23
N ARG A 268 -1.52 1.36 -0.12
CA ARG A 268 -0.99 1.28 -1.49
C ARG A 268 -1.00 -0.15 -2.01
N ASN A 269 -0.62 -1.13 -1.18
CA ASN A 269 -0.70 -2.54 -1.58
C ASN A 269 -2.13 -2.96 -1.92
N ALA A 270 -3.13 -2.55 -1.14
CA ALA A 270 -4.54 -2.88 -1.39
C ALA A 270 -5.08 -2.25 -2.68
N ILE A 271 -4.79 -0.97 -2.92
CA ILE A 271 -5.25 -0.26 -4.12
C ILE A 271 -4.51 -0.81 -5.35
N SER A 272 -3.18 -0.99 -5.27
CA SER A 272 -2.36 -1.54 -6.35
C SER A 272 -2.84 -2.92 -6.79
N LYS A 273 -3.23 -3.78 -5.85
CA LYS A 273 -3.71 -5.14 -6.17
C LYS A 273 -5.03 -5.12 -6.94
N THR A 274 -5.93 -4.20 -6.58
CA THR A 274 -7.20 -3.97 -7.30
C THR A 274 -6.93 -3.43 -8.70
N TYR A 275 -6.10 -2.40 -8.79
CA TYR A 275 -5.68 -1.77 -10.03
C TYR A 275 -5.04 -2.77 -11.00
N ASN A 276 -4.08 -3.58 -10.51
CA ASN A 276 -3.39 -4.58 -11.32
C ASN A 276 -4.37 -5.65 -11.82
N ARG A 277 -5.29 -6.12 -10.97
CA ARG A 277 -6.32 -7.09 -11.37
C ARG A 277 -7.20 -6.55 -12.50
N ILE A 278 -7.63 -5.29 -12.42
CA ILE A 278 -8.43 -4.64 -13.48
C ILE A 278 -7.60 -4.53 -14.76
N THR A 279 -6.35 -4.07 -14.64
CA THR A 279 -5.43 -3.93 -15.77
C THR A 279 -5.20 -5.25 -16.49
N ASP A 280 -4.97 -6.34 -15.73
CA ASP A 280 -4.75 -7.66 -16.28
C ASP A 280 -6.01 -8.22 -16.95
N LEU A 281 -7.19 -8.05 -16.34
CA LEU A 281 -8.47 -8.43 -16.95
C LEU A 281 -8.72 -7.68 -18.27
N ARG A 282 -8.43 -6.38 -18.34
CA ARG A 282 -8.56 -5.60 -19.58
C ARG A 282 -7.60 -6.11 -20.67
N LYS A 283 -6.35 -6.45 -20.32
CA LYS A 283 -5.38 -7.04 -21.26
C LYS A 283 -5.85 -8.40 -21.77
N GLU A 284 -6.33 -9.26 -20.88
CA GLU A 284 -6.87 -10.58 -21.24
C GLU A 284 -8.08 -10.46 -22.17
N ILE A 285 -9.05 -9.58 -21.86
CA ILE A 285 -10.21 -9.32 -22.71
C ILE A 285 -9.77 -8.78 -24.08
N SER A 286 -8.82 -7.84 -24.12
CA SER A 286 -8.30 -7.33 -25.39
C SER A 286 -7.65 -8.44 -26.24
N SER A 287 -6.90 -9.35 -25.63
CA SER A 287 -6.29 -10.50 -26.31
C SER A 287 -7.34 -11.48 -26.82
N LEU A 288 -8.38 -11.76 -26.02
CA LEU A 288 -9.51 -12.60 -26.39
C LEU A 288 -10.33 -12.01 -27.54
N ASN A 289 -10.57 -10.70 -27.55
CA ASN A 289 -11.25 -10.00 -28.65
C ASN A 289 -10.50 -10.19 -29.98
N THR A 290 -9.18 -9.98 -30.00
CA THR A 290 -8.37 -10.23 -31.21
C THR A 290 -8.44 -11.69 -31.65
N SER A 291 -8.41 -12.61 -30.69
CA SER A 291 -8.52 -14.05 -30.96
C SER A 291 -9.90 -14.42 -31.51
N LEU A 292 -10.97 -13.80 -31.00
CA LEU A 292 -12.35 -14.02 -31.42
C LEU A 292 -12.54 -13.62 -32.88
N VAL A 293 -12.06 -12.45 -33.29
CA VAL A 293 -12.13 -12.00 -34.70
C VAL A 293 -11.51 -13.06 -35.63
N SER A 294 -10.32 -13.54 -35.30
CA SER A 294 -9.65 -14.59 -36.11
C SER A 294 -10.41 -15.92 -36.11
N ALA A 295 -11.10 -16.26 -35.02
CA ALA A 295 -11.88 -17.48 -34.90
C ALA A 295 -13.19 -17.40 -35.68
N GLU A 296 -13.89 -16.25 -35.63
CA GLU A 296 -15.10 -15.97 -36.41
C GLU A 296 -14.81 -16.00 -37.91
N GLU A 297 -13.70 -15.40 -38.37
CA GLU A 297 -13.26 -15.51 -39.77
C GLU A 297 -12.99 -16.95 -40.20
N ALA A 298 -12.30 -17.72 -39.35
CA ALA A 298 -11.99 -19.13 -39.63
C ALA A 298 -13.26 -20.00 -39.67
N ALA A 299 -14.19 -19.79 -38.75
CA ALA A 299 -15.46 -20.49 -38.69
C ALA A 299 -16.36 -20.13 -39.88
N ALA A 300 -16.43 -18.85 -40.25
CA ALA A 300 -17.16 -18.38 -41.43
C ALA A 300 -16.60 -19.00 -42.72
N LYS A 301 -15.27 -19.02 -42.87
CA LYS A 301 -14.61 -19.67 -44.01
C LYS A 301 -14.86 -21.17 -44.06
N ALA A 302 -14.72 -21.87 -42.93
CA ALA A 302 -14.96 -23.31 -42.86
C ALA A 302 -16.42 -23.67 -43.18
N LYS A 303 -17.37 -22.85 -42.71
CA LYS A 303 -18.80 -22.98 -43.02
C LYS A 303 -19.08 -22.73 -44.50
N ALA A 304 -18.52 -21.67 -45.09
CA ALA A 304 -18.69 -21.37 -46.51
C ALA A 304 -18.10 -22.47 -47.42
N GLU A 305 -16.93 -23.02 -47.07
CA GLU A 305 -16.34 -24.16 -47.79
C GLU A 305 -17.20 -25.42 -47.70
N LEU A 306 -17.80 -25.69 -46.53
CA LEU A 306 -18.73 -26.80 -46.35
C LEU A 306 -20.00 -26.61 -47.19
N GLU A 307 -20.65 -25.45 -47.13
CA GLU A 307 -21.87 -25.13 -47.87
C GLU A 307 -21.64 -25.16 -49.40
N ALA A 308 -20.48 -24.68 -49.87
CA ALA A 308 -20.10 -24.74 -51.27
C ALA A 308 -19.92 -26.19 -51.75
N SER A 309 -19.33 -27.07 -50.93
CA SER A 309 -19.22 -28.51 -51.23
C SER A 309 -20.59 -29.20 -51.19
N GLU A 310 -21.47 -28.86 -50.23
CA GLU A 310 -22.85 -29.38 -50.16
C GLU A 310 -23.70 -28.96 -51.36
N SER A 311 -23.55 -27.70 -51.82
CA SER A 311 -24.30 -27.19 -52.99
C SER A 311 -23.88 -27.88 -54.30
N LYS A 312 -22.59 -28.22 -54.45
CA LYS A 312 -22.10 -29.01 -55.60
C LYS A 312 -22.65 -30.44 -55.63
N LEU A 313 -23.09 -30.98 -54.49
CA LEU A 313 -23.79 -32.26 -54.41
C LEU A 313 -25.28 -32.15 -54.79
N MET A 314 -25.87 -30.96 -54.69
CA MET A 314 -27.30 -30.69 -54.93
C MET A 314 -27.62 -30.27 -56.38
N LEU A 315 -26.71 -29.56 -57.06
CA LEU A 315 -26.87 -29.12 -58.45
C LEU A 315 -26.29 -30.14 -59.44
N VAL A 316 -27.11 -31.08 -59.91
CA VAL A 316 -26.92 -31.74 -61.23
C VAL A 316 -28.27 -31.92 -61.93
N ASP A 317 -28.32 -31.49 -63.18
CA ASP A 317 -29.43 -31.61 -64.15
C ASP A 317 -29.83 -33.08 -64.41
N GLY A 318 -30.55 -33.71 -63.48
CA GLY A 318 -31.32 -34.94 -63.75
C GLY A 318 -30.54 -36.26 -63.95
N GLU A 319 -29.20 -36.27 -63.85
CA GLU A 319 -28.39 -37.52 -63.85
C GLU A 319 -27.44 -37.59 -62.63
N PRO A 320 -27.07 -38.79 -62.13
CA PRO A 320 -26.40 -38.93 -60.85
C PRO A 320 -24.95 -38.44 -60.92
N ALA A 321 -24.67 -37.33 -60.24
CA ALA A 321 -23.32 -36.84 -60.03
C ALA A 321 -22.45 -37.93 -59.40
N LEU A 322 -21.22 -38.14 -59.91
CA LEU A 322 -20.18 -38.84 -59.17
C LEU A 322 -19.91 -38.06 -57.88
N GLY A 323 -20.56 -38.46 -56.79
CA GLY A 323 -20.55 -37.73 -55.52
C GLY A 323 -19.13 -37.45 -55.04
N GLU A 324 -18.89 -36.25 -54.52
CA GLU A 324 -17.64 -35.95 -53.82
C GLU A 324 -17.35 -37.04 -52.77
N ASN A 325 -16.08 -37.44 -52.64
CA ASN A 325 -15.66 -38.51 -51.74
C ASN A 325 -16.26 -38.31 -50.33
N PRO A 326 -17.06 -39.26 -49.79
CA PRO A 326 -17.70 -39.15 -48.48
C PRO A 326 -16.73 -38.82 -47.34
N VAL A 327 -15.47 -39.25 -47.48
CA VAL A 327 -14.39 -38.95 -46.53
C VAL A 327 -14.06 -37.46 -46.50
N ARG A 328 -14.07 -36.78 -47.67
CA ARG A 328 -13.82 -35.34 -47.78
C ARG A 328 -14.94 -34.54 -47.12
N MET A 329 -16.19 -34.91 -47.38
CA MET A 329 -17.35 -34.29 -46.75
C MET A 329 -17.34 -34.43 -45.22
N LYS A 330 -17.02 -35.62 -44.71
CA LYS A 330 -16.88 -35.83 -43.26
C LYS A 330 -15.77 -34.98 -42.64
N ARG A 331 -14.65 -34.77 -43.36
CA ARG A 331 -13.55 -33.89 -42.92
C ARG A 331 -13.98 -32.42 -42.88
N LEU A 332 -14.66 -31.92 -43.90
CA LEU A 332 -15.15 -30.54 -43.94
C LEU A 332 -16.15 -30.27 -42.82
N LYS A 333 -17.09 -31.20 -42.57
CA LYS A 333 -18.03 -31.11 -41.44
C LYS A 333 -17.30 -31.04 -40.11
N SER A 334 -16.37 -31.96 -39.86
CA SER A 334 -15.59 -31.97 -38.63
C SER A 334 -14.73 -30.70 -38.46
N TYR A 335 -14.21 -30.14 -39.54
CA TYR A 335 -13.45 -28.89 -39.49
C TYR A 335 -14.32 -27.67 -39.19
N ALA A 336 -15.49 -27.56 -39.83
CA ALA A 336 -16.47 -26.52 -39.55
C ALA A 336 -17.00 -26.60 -38.10
N GLU A 337 -17.26 -27.81 -37.60
CA GLU A 337 -17.66 -28.05 -36.21
C GLU A 337 -16.56 -27.60 -35.23
N LYS A 338 -15.31 -28.03 -35.42
CA LYS A 338 -14.19 -27.64 -34.55
C LYS A 338 -13.89 -26.15 -34.53
N THR A 339 -13.99 -25.50 -35.69
CA THR A 339 -13.77 -24.03 -35.78
C THR A 339 -14.87 -23.27 -35.07
N LYS A 340 -16.13 -23.74 -35.18
CA LYS A 340 -17.26 -23.20 -34.44
C LYS A 340 -17.17 -23.44 -32.94
N GLU A 341 -16.81 -24.64 -32.48
CA GLU A 341 -16.58 -24.94 -31.06
C GLU A 341 -15.50 -24.04 -30.46
N LYS A 342 -14.42 -23.78 -31.21
CA LYS A 342 -13.35 -22.87 -30.78
C LYS A 342 -13.85 -21.43 -30.65
N GLU A 343 -14.65 -20.95 -31.61
CA GLU A 343 -15.29 -19.63 -31.56
C GLU A 343 -16.20 -19.52 -30.33
N GLU A 344 -17.07 -20.50 -30.10
CA GLU A 344 -17.98 -20.57 -28.96
C GLU A 344 -17.20 -20.57 -27.62
N SER A 345 -16.14 -21.37 -27.52
CA SER A 345 -15.29 -21.41 -26.32
C SER A 345 -14.59 -20.07 -26.03
N ILE A 346 -14.14 -19.34 -27.06
CA ILE A 346 -13.55 -18.00 -26.89
C ILE A 346 -14.62 -17.01 -26.41
N ARG A 347 -15.84 -17.09 -26.97
CA ARG A 347 -16.98 -16.23 -26.59
C ARG A 347 -17.39 -16.44 -25.13
N GLU A 348 -17.47 -17.69 -24.68
CA GLU A 348 -17.74 -18.03 -23.26
C GLU A 348 -16.66 -17.47 -22.33
N SER A 349 -15.38 -17.63 -22.70
CA SER A 349 -14.26 -17.09 -21.92
C SER A 349 -14.33 -15.56 -21.81
N LEU A 350 -14.69 -14.88 -22.91
CA LEU A 350 -14.86 -13.43 -22.94
C LEU A 350 -16.01 -12.99 -22.04
N GLU A 351 -17.14 -13.69 -22.05
CA GLU A 351 -18.28 -13.41 -21.16
C GLU A 351 -17.87 -13.54 -19.69
N VAL A 352 -17.19 -14.63 -19.31
CA VAL A 352 -16.71 -14.85 -17.94
C VAL A 352 -15.75 -13.73 -17.51
N LYS A 353 -14.79 -13.37 -18.37
CA LYS A 353 -13.82 -12.31 -18.08
C LYS A 353 -14.49 -10.93 -18.01
N GLY A 354 -15.47 -10.67 -18.87
CA GLY A 354 -16.31 -9.47 -18.83
C GLY A 354 -17.05 -9.33 -17.50
N ALA A 355 -17.67 -10.42 -17.02
CA ALA A 355 -18.35 -10.44 -15.72
C ALA A 355 -17.37 -10.21 -14.54
N LEU A 356 -16.16 -10.80 -14.61
CA LEU A 356 -15.12 -10.58 -13.61
C LEU A 356 -14.62 -9.13 -13.61
N LEU A 357 -14.46 -8.51 -14.78
CA LEU A 357 -14.08 -7.10 -14.90
C LEU A 357 -15.17 -6.19 -14.35
N ALA A 358 -16.45 -6.42 -14.71
CA ALA A 358 -17.56 -5.64 -14.19
C ALA A 358 -17.62 -5.67 -12.65
N ARG A 359 -17.44 -6.86 -12.05
CA ARG A 359 -17.34 -7.00 -10.59
C ARG A 359 -16.16 -6.23 -10.00
N ALA A 360 -14.97 -6.36 -10.61
CA ALA A 360 -13.78 -5.67 -10.14
C ALA A 360 -13.93 -4.14 -10.22
N LEU A 361 -14.59 -3.62 -11.26
CA LEU A 361 -14.89 -2.20 -11.40
C LEU A 361 -15.87 -1.71 -10.32
N ALA A 362 -16.91 -2.48 -10.01
CA ALA A 362 -17.84 -2.15 -8.92
C ALA A 362 -17.16 -2.16 -7.54
N GLU A 363 -16.31 -3.16 -7.27
CA GLU A 363 -15.47 -3.23 -6.06
C GLU A 363 -14.54 -2.00 -5.97
N ASN A 364 -13.94 -1.60 -7.09
CA ASN A 364 -13.02 -0.47 -7.18
C ASN A 364 -13.72 0.89 -7.01
N GLU A 365 -14.93 1.03 -7.55
CA GLU A 365 -15.78 2.21 -7.32
C GLU A 365 -16.08 2.39 -5.83
N ALA A 366 -16.58 1.34 -5.17
CA ALA A 366 -16.87 1.37 -3.74
C ALA A 366 -15.60 1.69 -2.91
N LEU A 367 -14.46 1.13 -3.31
CA LEU A 367 -13.17 1.37 -2.68
C LEU A 367 -12.76 2.85 -2.76
N PHE A 368 -12.76 3.45 -3.96
CA PHE A 368 -12.35 4.84 -4.13
C PHE A 368 -13.33 5.82 -3.48
N LEU A 369 -14.64 5.60 -3.59
CA LEU A 369 -15.63 6.44 -2.90
C LEU A 369 -15.43 6.40 -1.39
N THR A 370 -15.21 5.21 -0.80
CA THR A 370 -14.94 5.07 0.63
C THR A 370 -13.63 5.75 1.02
N LEU A 371 -12.58 5.57 0.22
CA LEU A 371 -11.26 6.17 0.44
C LEU A 371 -11.35 7.70 0.47
N TYR A 372 -11.95 8.32 -0.54
CA TYR A 372 -12.08 9.78 -0.60
C TYR A 372 -13.02 10.32 0.48
N LYS A 373 -14.10 9.62 0.84
CA LYS A 373 -14.95 9.98 1.99
C LYS A 373 -14.16 9.99 3.29
N LYS A 374 -13.31 8.97 3.51
CA LYS A 374 -12.45 8.89 4.70
C LYS A 374 -11.42 10.01 4.72
N PHE A 375 -10.73 10.26 3.61
CA PHE A 375 -9.82 11.41 3.50
C PHE A 375 -10.52 12.73 3.81
N SER A 376 -11.68 12.98 3.18
CA SER A 376 -12.47 14.20 3.38
C SER A 376 -12.82 14.39 4.86
N SER A 377 -13.35 13.35 5.52
CA SER A 377 -13.69 13.38 6.94
C SER A 377 -12.50 13.74 7.83
N VAL A 378 -11.38 13.01 7.71
CA VAL A 378 -10.24 13.23 8.62
C VAL A 378 -9.52 14.55 8.35
N LEU A 379 -9.55 15.05 7.11
CA LEU A 379 -8.99 16.34 6.75
C LEU A 379 -9.88 17.49 7.20
N MET A 380 -11.21 17.37 7.09
CA MET A 380 -12.15 18.38 7.59
C MET A 380 -12.00 18.64 9.09
N ASP A 381 -11.72 17.59 9.88
CA ASP A 381 -11.54 17.72 11.32
C ASP A 381 -10.22 18.40 11.71
N ARG A 382 -9.20 18.38 10.84
CA ARG A 382 -7.82 18.81 11.16
C ARG A 382 -7.33 20.01 10.37
N LEU A 383 -7.86 20.28 9.18
CA LEU A 383 -7.48 21.45 8.40
C LEU A 383 -7.97 22.74 9.09
N PRO A 384 -7.17 23.82 9.04
CA PRO A 384 -7.63 25.13 9.51
C PRO A 384 -8.76 25.64 8.61
N ASP A 385 -9.52 26.61 9.13
CA ASP A 385 -10.59 27.26 8.36
C ASP A 385 -10.04 27.77 7.01
N PRO A 386 -10.75 27.56 5.89
CA PRO A 386 -10.33 28.01 4.57
C PRO A 386 -10.00 29.51 4.48
N SER A 387 -10.62 30.34 5.33
CA SER A 387 -10.32 31.77 5.45
C SER A 387 -8.94 32.07 6.05
N LYS A 388 -8.37 31.13 6.81
CA LYS A 388 -7.05 31.26 7.46
C LYS A 388 -5.91 30.65 6.65
N ALA A 389 -6.17 29.62 5.85
CA ALA A 389 -5.16 29.00 4.98
C ALA A 389 -5.79 28.48 3.68
N GLY A 390 -5.75 29.31 2.64
CA GLY A 390 -6.28 28.99 1.32
C GLY A 390 -5.30 28.22 0.43
N LYS A 391 -3.99 28.25 0.74
CA LYS A 391 -2.92 27.60 -0.03
C LYS A 391 -2.10 26.67 0.84
N LEU A 392 -1.50 25.66 0.21
CA LEU A 392 -0.62 24.70 0.89
C LEU A 392 0.61 25.37 1.55
N ARG A 393 1.07 26.50 1.00
CA ARG A 393 2.17 27.29 1.58
C ARG A 393 1.78 27.96 2.89
N ASP A 394 0.50 28.34 3.02
CA ASP A 394 0.00 29.05 4.20
C ASP A 394 0.06 28.13 5.42
N LEU A 395 -0.19 26.81 5.24
CA LEU A 395 -0.01 25.78 6.29
C LEU A 395 1.42 25.74 6.85
N LYS A 396 2.44 26.00 6.02
CA LYS A 396 3.83 26.00 6.46
C LYS A 396 4.20 27.23 7.29
N SER A 397 3.40 28.30 7.22
CA SER A 397 3.65 29.57 7.91
C SER A 397 2.83 29.75 9.20
N ILE A 398 1.78 28.93 9.44
CA ILE A 398 0.89 29.10 10.61
C ILE A 398 1.69 29.12 11.91
N HIS A 399 2.49 28.09 12.15
CA HIS A 399 3.20 27.93 13.42
C HIS A 399 4.29 29.01 13.63
N ALA A 400 5.00 29.39 12.56
CA ALA A 400 5.96 30.50 12.62
C ALA A 400 5.31 31.86 12.97
N THR A 401 4.01 32.03 12.67
CA THR A 401 3.26 33.25 13.01
C THR A 401 2.79 33.22 14.47
N GLU A 402 2.47 32.04 14.99
CA GLU A 402 2.07 31.82 16.39
C GLU A 402 3.26 31.94 17.35
N GLU A 403 4.43 31.38 17.02
CA GLU A 403 5.65 31.54 17.82
C GLU A 403 6.08 33.01 17.92
N MET A 404 6.07 33.74 16.80
CA MET A 404 6.37 35.18 16.78
C MET A 404 5.37 35.96 17.67
N ALA A 405 4.08 35.62 17.64
CA ALA A 405 3.07 36.28 18.48
C ALA A 405 3.29 36.02 19.98
N VAL A 406 3.69 34.80 20.37
CA VAL A 406 4.01 34.44 21.75
C VAL A 406 5.30 35.14 22.23
N GLU A 407 6.34 35.22 21.38
CA GLU A 407 7.56 35.99 21.69
C GLU A 407 7.32 37.50 21.81
N THR A 408 6.31 38.04 21.09
CA THR A 408 5.93 39.45 21.23
C THR A 408 5.16 39.73 22.53
N GLU A 409 4.46 38.74 23.09
CA GLU A 409 3.77 38.87 24.38
C GLU A 409 4.72 38.70 25.58
N GLU A 410 5.76 37.86 25.48
CA GLU A 410 6.75 37.66 26.56
C GLU A 410 7.79 38.80 26.66
N SER A 411 8.01 39.59 25.61
CA SER A 411 9.01 40.68 25.58
C SER A 411 8.53 42.02 26.17
N SER A 412 7.32 42.10 26.74
CA SER A 412 6.80 43.31 27.39
C SER A 412 7.10 43.36 28.90
N THR A 413 8.37 43.35 29.27
CA THR A 413 8.81 43.83 30.60
C THR A 413 9.96 44.82 30.41
N MET A 414 9.65 46.10 30.60
CA MET A 414 10.62 47.21 30.67
C MET A 414 11.57 47.00 31.84
N GLU A 415 12.87 47.17 31.62
CA GLU A 415 13.77 47.79 32.59
C GLU A 415 14.98 48.46 31.91
N MET A 416 15.50 49.47 32.59
CA MET A 416 16.13 50.69 32.07
C MET A 416 17.65 50.58 31.82
N ASP A 417 18.13 51.57 31.07
CA ASP A 417 19.52 51.91 30.76
C ASP A 417 20.52 51.77 31.93
N ASP A 418 21.72 51.26 31.61
CA ASP A 418 22.96 51.83 32.17
C ASP A 418 24.17 51.58 31.24
N GLU A 419 24.85 52.67 30.88
CA GLU A 419 26.11 52.71 30.14
C GLU A 419 27.29 52.22 30.99
N SER A 420 28.16 51.37 30.45
CA SER A 420 29.62 51.57 30.48
C SER A 420 30.37 50.52 29.67
N GLY A 421 31.26 51.00 28.79
CA GLY A 421 31.96 50.16 27.82
C GLY A 421 33.15 49.37 28.35
N LYS A 422 33.48 48.29 27.63
CA LYS A 422 34.86 47.96 27.23
C LYS A 422 34.90 46.84 26.19
N ALA A 423 35.48 47.15 25.04
CA ALA A 423 35.74 46.22 23.96
C ALA A 423 36.71 45.11 24.38
N LYS A 424 36.31 43.85 24.19
CA LYS A 424 37.23 42.71 24.04
C LYS A 424 36.81 41.89 22.83
N LYS A 425 37.73 41.81 21.87
CA LYS A 425 37.68 40.91 20.71
C LYS A 425 37.62 39.46 21.18
N SER A 426 36.52 38.79 20.91
CA SER A 426 36.49 37.32 20.76
C SER A 426 35.79 37.03 19.44
N GLN A 427 36.52 36.43 18.51
CA GLN A 427 35.95 35.85 17.29
C GLN A 427 34.97 34.76 17.71
N THR A 428 33.68 35.06 17.66
CA THR A 428 32.63 34.05 17.64
C THR A 428 32.63 33.46 16.24
N ASN A 429 33.10 32.21 16.12
CA ASN A 429 32.73 31.33 15.03
C ASN A 429 31.21 31.41 14.86
N GLY A 430 30.76 31.66 13.64
CA GLY A 430 29.36 31.61 13.27
C GLY A 430 28.81 30.23 13.60
N GLY A 431 28.12 30.13 14.74
CA GLY A 431 27.21 29.03 15.00
C GLY A 431 26.14 29.13 13.93
N ASN A 432 26.02 28.09 13.11
CA ASN A 432 24.85 27.88 12.28
C ASN A 432 23.62 28.07 13.19
N ALA A 433 22.78 29.04 12.85
CA ALA A 433 21.45 29.14 13.42
C ALA A 433 20.83 27.74 13.33
N SER A 434 20.46 27.19 14.48
CA SER A 434 19.78 25.91 14.61
C SER A 434 18.69 25.82 13.55
N THR A 435 18.76 24.80 12.68
CA THR A 435 17.76 24.53 11.64
C THR A 435 16.47 24.06 12.31
N SER A 436 15.81 24.96 13.03
CA SER A 436 14.53 24.71 13.68
C SER A 436 13.51 24.40 12.58
N TYR A 437 12.90 23.22 12.66
CA TYR A 437 11.81 22.87 11.77
C TYR A 437 10.53 23.53 12.28
N ASN A 438 10.18 24.67 11.70
CA ASN A 438 9.14 25.58 12.23
C ASN A 438 7.70 25.18 11.84
N VAL A 439 7.43 23.93 11.47
CA VAL A 439 6.08 23.47 11.14
C VAL A 439 5.56 22.58 12.26
N GLY A 440 4.43 22.96 12.85
CA GLY A 440 3.79 22.22 13.92
C GLY A 440 3.32 20.82 13.48
N GLU A 441 3.11 19.93 14.45
CA GLU A 441 2.75 18.53 14.19
C GLU A 441 1.44 18.42 13.39
N LYS A 442 0.45 19.24 13.72
CA LYS A 442 -0.88 19.24 13.07
C LYS A 442 -0.80 19.70 11.62
N GLU A 443 -0.01 20.73 11.34
CA GLU A 443 0.21 21.25 9.99
C GLU A 443 0.96 20.21 9.16
N GLN A 444 2.00 19.59 9.74
CA GLN A 444 2.77 18.55 9.06
C GLN A 444 1.94 17.28 8.81
N TRP A 445 1.00 16.94 9.71
CA TRP A 445 -0.02 15.92 9.49
C TRP A 445 -0.88 16.24 8.26
N CYS A 446 -1.38 17.48 8.16
CA CYS A 446 -2.21 17.92 7.04
C CYS A 446 -1.43 17.89 5.71
N LEU A 447 -0.21 18.42 5.71
CA LEU A 447 0.68 18.42 4.55
C LEU A 447 0.98 17.00 4.05
N SER A 448 1.24 16.08 4.98
CA SER A 448 1.51 14.69 4.65
C SER A 448 0.29 14.01 4.04
N THR A 449 -0.87 14.16 4.69
CA THR A 449 -2.13 13.54 4.27
C THR A 449 -2.60 14.08 2.91
N LEU A 450 -2.57 15.40 2.70
CA LEU A 450 -2.85 16.01 1.38
C LEU A 450 -1.85 15.55 0.31
N GLY A 451 -0.58 15.36 0.69
CA GLY A 451 0.44 14.79 -0.18
C GLY A 451 0.07 13.38 -0.64
N TYR A 452 -0.42 12.52 0.26
CA TYR A 452 -0.91 11.19 -0.09
C TYR A 452 -2.19 11.24 -0.95
N VAL A 453 -3.15 12.12 -0.65
CA VAL A 453 -4.34 12.32 -1.52
C VAL A 453 -3.90 12.61 -2.96
N LYS A 454 -2.97 13.55 -3.14
CA LYS A 454 -2.43 13.91 -4.45
C LYS A 454 -1.69 12.75 -5.12
N ALA A 455 -0.88 12.01 -4.36
CA ALA A 455 -0.14 10.85 -4.86
C ALA A 455 -1.09 9.73 -5.34
N PHE A 456 -2.06 9.33 -4.52
CA PHE A 456 -3.07 8.32 -4.88
C PHE A 456 -3.90 8.75 -6.09
N SER A 457 -4.31 10.03 -6.13
CA SER A 457 -5.07 10.59 -7.26
C SER A 457 -4.29 10.48 -8.57
N ARG A 458 -2.98 10.74 -8.52
CA ARG A 458 -2.08 10.65 -9.68
C ARG A 458 -1.80 9.22 -10.10
N GLU A 459 -1.44 8.37 -9.15
CA GLU A 459 -1.00 7.00 -9.41
C GLU A 459 -2.11 6.15 -10.03
N TYR A 460 -3.36 6.36 -9.60
CA TYR A 460 -4.53 5.59 -10.06
C TYR A 460 -5.49 6.42 -10.92
N ALA A 461 -5.00 7.49 -11.55
CA ALA A 461 -5.82 8.44 -12.31
C ALA A 461 -6.71 7.76 -13.37
N SER A 462 -6.23 6.71 -14.05
CA SER A 462 -7.01 6.00 -15.07
C SER A 462 -8.27 5.32 -14.53
N GLU A 463 -8.27 4.94 -13.24
CA GLU A 463 -9.42 4.31 -12.59
C GLU A 463 -10.27 5.30 -11.82
N ILE A 464 -9.70 6.42 -11.40
CA ILE A 464 -10.42 7.47 -10.68
C ILE A 464 -11.18 8.37 -11.64
N TRP A 465 -10.62 8.66 -12.83
CA TRP A 465 -11.26 9.53 -13.80
C TRP A 465 -12.69 9.12 -14.19
N PRO A 466 -12.97 7.83 -14.49
CA PRO A 466 -14.33 7.38 -14.76
C PRO A 466 -15.32 7.57 -13.60
N LEU A 467 -14.81 7.81 -12.38
CA LEU A 467 -15.59 7.98 -11.16
C LEU A 467 -15.72 9.45 -10.74
N VAL A 468 -15.12 10.40 -11.47
CA VAL A 468 -14.99 11.79 -11.01
C VAL A 468 -16.34 12.46 -10.76
N GLU A 469 -17.35 12.23 -11.60
CA GLU A 469 -18.69 12.80 -11.42
C GLU A 469 -19.35 12.31 -10.12
N LYS A 470 -19.15 11.03 -9.78
CA LYS A 470 -19.64 10.45 -8.51
C LYS A 470 -18.85 10.97 -7.31
N ILE A 471 -17.53 11.09 -7.45
CA ILE A 471 -16.66 11.66 -6.41
C ILE A 471 -17.05 13.13 -6.15
N ASP A 472 -17.38 13.90 -7.19
CA ASP A 472 -17.82 15.28 -7.07
C ASP A 472 -19.18 15.39 -6.38
N ALA A 473 -20.12 14.52 -6.76
CA ALA A 473 -21.46 14.50 -6.17
C ALA A 473 -21.48 14.02 -4.72
N GLU A 474 -20.64 13.06 -4.34
CA GLU A 474 -20.69 12.40 -3.03
C GLU A 474 -19.59 12.83 -2.04
N VAL A 475 -18.47 13.38 -2.53
CA VAL A 475 -17.30 13.67 -1.70
C VAL A 475 -16.81 15.11 -1.85
N LEU A 476 -16.64 15.60 -3.07
CA LEU A 476 -16.14 16.95 -3.36
C LEU A 476 -17.28 17.97 -3.53
N THR A 477 -18.31 17.82 -2.69
CA THR A 477 -19.43 18.77 -2.57
C THR A 477 -18.96 20.17 -2.15
N ASP A 478 -19.85 21.16 -2.17
CA ASP A 478 -19.54 22.54 -1.75
C ASP A 478 -19.00 22.65 -0.31
N ASN A 479 -19.27 21.65 0.53
CA ASN A 479 -18.78 21.59 1.91
C ASN A 479 -17.36 20.99 2.02
N ALA A 480 -16.79 20.47 0.94
CA ALA A 480 -15.46 19.88 0.97
C ALA A 480 -14.38 20.95 1.08
N HIS A 481 -13.36 20.69 1.90
CA HIS A 481 -12.28 21.65 2.12
C HIS A 481 -11.55 21.99 0.79
N PRO A 482 -11.32 23.29 0.46
CA PRO A 482 -10.67 23.68 -0.80
C PRO A 482 -9.29 23.06 -1.02
N LEU A 483 -8.46 22.97 0.01
CA LEU A 483 -7.15 22.28 -0.07
C LEU A 483 -7.25 20.78 -0.40
N PHE A 484 -8.29 20.10 0.09
CA PHE A 484 -8.53 18.70 -0.25
C PHE A 484 -8.93 18.58 -1.72
N ARG A 485 -9.89 19.40 -2.18
CA ARG A 485 -10.30 19.47 -3.59
C ARG A 485 -9.10 19.76 -4.51
N LEU A 486 -8.26 20.73 -4.12
CA LEU A 486 -7.03 21.07 -4.82
C LEU A 486 -6.06 19.88 -4.91
N ALA A 487 -5.88 19.13 -3.82
CA ALA A 487 -5.00 17.96 -3.81
C ALA A 487 -5.49 16.87 -4.78
N VAL A 488 -6.80 16.59 -4.81
CA VAL A 488 -7.39 15.59 -5.72
C VAL A 488 -7.16 15.99 -7.19
N TYR A 489 -7.62 17.17 -7.61
CA TYR A 489 -7.51 17.59 -9.01
C TYR A 489 -6.07 17.87 -9.46
N SER A 490 -5.21 18.34 -8.55
CA SER A 490 -3.77 18.47 -8.84
C SER A 490 -3.12 17.11 -9.09
N GLY A 491 -3.58 16.04 -8.43
CA GLY A 491 -3.10 14.69 -8.69
C GLY A 491 -3.63 14.13 -10.01
N LEU A 492 -4.93 14.34 -10.29
CA LEU A 492 -5.57 13.90 -11.52
C LEU A 492 -5.06 14.62 -12.80
N GLY A 493 -4.35 15.74 -12.65
CA GLY A 493 -3.78 16.50 -13.77
C GLY A 493 -4.74 17.51 -14.39
N HIS A 494 -5.79 17.93 -13.66
CA HIS A 494 -6.72 18.95 -14.13
C HIS A 494 -6.23 20.35 -13.73
N PRO A 495 -6.12 21.32 -14.66
CA PRO A 495 -5.96 22.71 -14.29
C PRO A 495 -7.27 23.20 -13.66
N LEU A 496 -7.23 23.67 -12.41
CA LEU A 496 -8.36 24.37 -11.78
C LEU A 496 -8.55 25.75 -12.45
N ASN A 497 -8.94 25.76 -13.72
CA ASN A 497 -9.42 26.95 -14.40
C ASN A 497 -10.94 26.86 -14.42
N GLY A 498 -11.60 27.32 -13.34
CA GLY A 498 -13.05 27.50 -13.35
C GLY A 498 -13.84 27.12 -12.09
N TYR A 499 -13.26 27.22 -10.89
CA TYR A 499 -14.03 27.33 -9.64
C TYR A 499 -13.38 28.37 -8.73
#